data_AF-A0A7X9PF61-F1
#
_entry.id   AF-A0A7X9PF61-F1
#
_cell.length_a   1.000
_cell.length_b   1.000
_cell.length_c   1.000
_cell.angle_alpha   90.00
_cell.angle_beta   90.00
_cell.angle_gamma   90.00
#
_symmetry.space_group_name_H-M   'P 1'
#
loop_
_entity.id
_entity.type
_entity.pdbx_description
1 polymer ?
#
loop_
_entity_poly.entity_id
_entity_poly.type
_entity_poly.pdbx_seq_one_letter_code
_entity_poly.pdbx_strand_id
1 'polypeptide(L)' 'MADKADKVKKPNAVQKWWRETIGELRKVVWPTRKEALRLTWIVIVVIVIMGAVLGLLDFGFTKLISLVVGSV' A
#
# COMPACT_ATOMS: atom_id res chain seq x y z
N MET A 1 -41.92 23.28 37.02
CA MET A 1 -41.46 22.79 35.70
C MET A 1 -40.12 23.45 35.44
N ALA A 2 -39.01 22.79 35.81
CA ALA A 2 -37.68 23.34 35.64
C ALA A 2 -37.12 22.83 34.31
N ASP A 3 -37.14 23.71 33.32
CA ASP A 3 -36.58 23.50 32.00
C ASP A 3 -35.05 23.41 32.13
N LYS A 4 -34.49 22.20 32.02
CA LYS A 4 -33.03 22.01 31.94
C LYS A 4 -32.60 22.46 30.55
N ALA A 5 -32.18 23.71 30.45
CA ALA A 5 -31.49 24.22 29.28
C ALA A 5 -30.19 23.42 29.07
N ASP A 6 -30.23 22.47 28.13
CA ASP A 6 -29.08 21.70 27.66
C ASP A 6 -28.02 22.63 27.08
N LYS A 7 -26.95 22.85 27.84
CA LYS A 7 -25.79 23.63 27.39
C LYS A 7 -25.01 22.81 26.38
N VAL A 8 -25.33 22.98 25.10
CA VAL A 8 -24.56 22.42 23.98
C VAL A 8 -23.13 22.95 24.04
N LYS A 9 -22.21 22.14 24.57
CA LYS A 9 -20.77 22.44 24.59
C LYS A 9 -20.28 22.54 23.14
N LYS A 10 -19.74 23.70 22.76
CA LYS A 10 -19.09 23.92 21.45
C LYS A 10 -17.97 22.88 21.29
N PRO A 11 -17.93 22.11 20.19
CA PRO A 11 -16.91 21.08 20.01
C PRO A 11 -15.52 21.73 19.87
N ASN A 12 -14.52 21.18 20.58
CA ASN A 12 -13.12 21.57 20.44
C ASN A 12 -12.64 21.31 19.00
N ALA A 13 -11.72 22.14 18.47
CA ALA A 13 -11.24 22.04 17.09
C ALA A 13 -10.74 20.63 16.71
N VAL A 14 -10.08 19.95 17.65
CA VAL A 14 -9.62 18.56 17.49
C VAL A 14 -10.78 17.57 17.36
N GLN A 15 -11.87 17.75 18.13
CA GLN A 15 -13.06 16.90 18.06
C GLN A 15 -13.80 17.09 16.72
N LYS A 16 -13.83 18.32 16.20
CA LYS A 16 -14.37 18.61 14.87
C LYS A 16 -13.54 17.92 13.78
N TRP A 17 -12.22 18.07 13.80
CA TRP A 17 -11.30 17.45 12.85
C TRP A 17 -11.36 15.92 12.86
N TRP A 18 -11.45 15.30 14.05
CA TRP A 18 -11.60 13.84 14.19
C TRP A 18 -12.91 13.34 13.56
N ARG A 19 -14.01 14.06 13.81
CA ARG A 19 -15.32 13.72 13.25
C ARG A 19 -15.36 13.86 11.72
N GLU A 20 -14.72 14.89 11.19
CA GLU A 20 -14.56 15.10 9.74
C GLU A 20 -13.72 13.99 9.10
N THR A 21 -12.57 13.65 9.71
CA THR A 21 -11.66 12.60 9.23
C THR A 21 -12.35 11.23 9.18
N ILE A 22 -13.12 10.86 10.22
CA ILE A 22 -13.92 9.62 10.22
C ILE A 22 -15.00 9.64 9.13
N GLY A 23 -15.60 10.80 8.86
CA GLY A 23 -16.56 10.99 7.78
C GLY A 23 -15.95 10.69 6.40
N GLU A 24 -14.72 11.14 6.16
CA GLU A 24 -13.99 10.89 4.92
C GLU A 24 -13.48 9.43 4.84
N LEU A 25 -12.97 8.87 5.93
CA LEU A 25 -12.55 7.45 6.00
C LEU A 25 -13.69 6.49 5.66
N ARG A 26 -14.94 6.85 5.98
CA ARG A 26 -16.13 6.08 5.59
C ARG A 26 -16.38 6.03 4.09
N LYS A 27 -15.84 6.98 3.33
CA LYS A 27 -15.92 6.98 1.85
C LYS A 27 -14.87 6.05 1.22
N VAL A 28 -13.90 5.57 2.00
CA VAL A 28 -12.90 4.62 1.51
C VAL A 28 -13.58 3.27 1.28
N VAL A 29 -13.67 2.89 0.01
CA VAL A 29 -14.09 1.56 -0.41
C VAL A 29 -12.93 0.59 -0.20
N TRP A 30 -13.02 -0.20 0.87
CA TRP A 30 -12.07 -1.27 1.12
C TRP A 30 -12.36 -2.44 0.18
N PRO A 31 -11.33 -2.98 -0.49
CA PRO A 31 -11.50 -4.09 -1.42
C PRO A 31 -12.03 -5.32 -0.68
N THR A 32 -12.83 -6.12 -1.38
CA THR A 32 -13.29 -7.40 -0.81
C THR A 32 -12.10 -8.34 -0.60
N ARG A 33 -12.21 -9.30 0.34
CA ARG A 33 -11.11 -10.26 0.60
C ARG A 33 -10.64 -10.98 -0.66
N LYS A 34 -11.56 -11.30 -1.57
CA LYS A 34 -11.27 -11.97 -2.85
C LYS A 34 -10.48 -11.07 -3.80
N GLU A 35 -10.81 -9.78 -3.82
CA GLU A 35 -10.19 -8.79 -4.68
C GLU A 35 -8.79 -8.43 -4.21
N ALA A 36 -8.62 -8.25 -2.89
CA ALA A 36 -7.30 -8.08 -2.27
C ALA A 36 -6.38 -9.28 -2.60
N LEU A 37 -6.87 -10.51 -2.45
CA LEU A 37 -6.08 -11.71 -2.78
C LEU A 37 -5.73 -11.79 -4.27
N ARG A 38 -6.65 -11.42 -5.18
CA ARG A 38 -6.38 -11.40 -6.62
C ARG A 38 -5.29 -10.39 -6.96
N LEU A 39 -5.37 -9.18 -6.41
CA LEU A 39 -4.38 -8.14 -6.64
C LEU A 39 -3.00 -8.56 -6.11
N THR A 40 -2.94 -9.15 -4.91
CA THR A 40 -1.68 -9.69 -4.38
C THR A 40 -1.11 -10.79 -5.26
N TRP A 41 -1.95 -11.69 -5.80
CA TRP A 41 -1.49 -12.75 -6.69
C TRP A 41 -0.88 -12.21 -7.99
N ILE A 42 -1.51 -11.19 -8.59
CA ILE A 42 -0.97 -10.51 -9.77
C ILE A 42 0.42 -9.95 -9.48
N VAL A 43 0.58 -9.24 -8.35
CA VAL A 43 1.86 -8.66 -7.94
C VAL A 43 2.93 -9.74 -7.74
N ILE A 44 2.60 -10.86 -7.10
CA ILE A 44 3.52 -11.99 -6.91
C ILE A 44 4.01 -12.51 -8.27
N VAL A 45 3.11 -12.74 -9.22
CA VAL A 45 3.47 -13.23 -10.55
C VAL A 45 4.42 -12.26 -11.26
N VAL A 46 4.12 -10.96 -11.22
CA VAL A 46 4.96 -9.93 -11.84
C VAL A 46 6.35 -9.89 -11.22
N ILE A 47 6.44 -9.94 -9.89
CA ILE A 47 7.74 -9.93 -9.19
C ILE A 47 8.57 -11.18 -9.52
N VAL A 48 7.94 -12.36 -9.57
CA VAL A 48 8.63 -13.61 -9.93
C VAL A 48 9.19 -13.54 -11.35
N ILE A 49 8.41 -13.04 -12.30
CA ILE A 49 8.86 -12.87 -13.69
C ILE A 49 10.02 -11.87 -13.76
N MET A 50 9.88 -10.72 -13.12
CA MET A 50 10.91 -9.68 -13.15
C MET A 50 12.21 -10.15 -12.48
N GLY A 51 12.10 -10.85 -11.35
CA GLY A 51 13.24 -11.47 -10.67
C GLY A 51 13.92 -12.54 -11.52
N ALA A 52 13.16 -13.37 -12.24
CA ALA A 52 13.72 -14.36 -13.14
C ALA A 52 14.47 -13.70 -14.32
N VAL A 53 13.90 -12.65 -14.91
CA VAL A 53 14.54 -11.89 -16.00
C VAL A 53 15.84 -11.26 -15.52
N LEU A 54 15.81 -10.54 -14.40
CA LEU A 54 17.01 -9.91 -13.83
C LEU A 54 18.06 -10.97 -13.48
N GLY A 55 17.68 -12.05 -12.79
CA GLY A 55 18.60 -13.12 -12.43
C GLY A 55 19.24 -13.82 -13.65
N LEU A 56 18.48 -14.02 -14.74
CA LEU A 56 19.03 -14.54 -15.99
C LEU A 56 20.03 -13.56 -16.64
N LEU A 57 19.71 -12.28 -16.64
CA LEU A 57 20.61 -11.24 -17.15
C LEU A 57 21.89 -11.14 -16.31
N ASP A 58 21.78 -11.13 -14.99
CA ASP A 58 22.92 -11.10 -14.07
C ASP A 58 23.84 -12.32 -14.27
N PHE A 59 23.25 -13.51 -14.45
CA PHE A 59 24.02 -14.71 -14.76
C PHE A 59 24.73 -14.64 -16.12
N GLY A 60 24.02 -14.14 -17.14
CA GLY A 60 24.59 -13.93 -18.47
C GLY A 60 25.74 -12.93 -18.46
N PHE A 61 25.56 -11.77 -17.82
CA PHE A 61 26.58 -10.75 -17.67
C PHE A 61 27.77 -11.24 -16.83
N THR A 62 27.54 -11.97 -15.75
CA THR A 62 28.63 -12.55 -14.93
C THR A 62 29.52 -13.45 -15.77
N LYS A 63 28.95 -14.32 -16.61
CA LYS A 63 29.73 -15.16 -17.53
C LYS A 63 30.49 -14.34 -18.57
N LEU A 64 29.83 -13.35 -19.17
CA LEU A 64 30.45 -12.46 -20.17
C LEU A 64 31.63 -11.69 -19.58
N ILE A 65 31.45 -11.08 -18.41
CA ILE A 65 32.49 -10.35 -17.69
C ILE A 65 33.62 -11.29 -17.27
N SER A 66 33.32 -12.50 -16.78
CA SER A 66 34.36 -13.48 -16.41
C SER A 66 35.21 -13.91 -17.60
N LEU A 67 34.64 -13.98 -18.81
CA LEU A 67 35.38 -14.28 -20.05
C LEU A 67 36.29 -13.12 -20.47
N VAL A 68 35.82 -11.88 -20.32
CA VAL A 68 36.57 -10.67 -20.72
C VAL A 68 37.64 -10.30 -19.70
N VAL A 69 37.36 -10.47 -18.40
CA VAL A 69 38.30 -10.15 -17.32
C VAL A 69 39.24 -11.32 -17.03
N GLY A 70 38.78 -12.57 -17.15
CA GLY A 70 39.62 -13.76 -16.96
C GLY A 70 40.66 -14.00 -18.07
N SER A 71 40.70 -13.14 -19.10
CA SER A 71 41.79 -13.08 -20.08
C SER A 71 42.90 -12.08 -19.70
N VAL A 72 42.89 -11.53 -18.48
CA VAL A 72 43.97 -10.71 -17.88
C VAL A 72 44.55 -11.42 -16.66
#